data_AF-A0A7R9UR14-F1
#
_entry.id   AF-A0A7R9UR14-F1
#
_cell.length_a   1.000
_cell.length_b   1.000
_cell.length_c   1.000
_cell.angle_alpha   90.00
_cell.angle_beta   90.00
_cell.angle_gamma   90.00
#
_symmetry.space_group_name_H-M   'P 1'
#
loop_
_entity.id
_entity.type
_entity.pdbx_description
1 polymer ?
#
loop_
_entity_poly.entity_id
_entity_poly.type
_entity_poly.pdbx_seq_one_letter_code
_entity_poly.pdbx_strand_id
1 'polypeptide(L)'
;MRGGGASPSPSPAPASRGGSGSGSSSTQLPDAYDVRSALNGACDPSGNVRDQGSCASCWAQSNAAMLEDRLCLATAGAVRLRLSTQQHVSCDKLCWPPPHDRYCNAGCDGGFQMLAGEYAETVG
;
A
#
# COMPACT_ATOMS: atom_id res chain seq x y z
N MET A 1 22.12 -12.17 -36.29
CA MET A 1 23.38 -11.41 -36.16
C MET A 1 23.08 -10.13 -35.40
N ARG A 2 23.86 -9.87 -34.33
CA ARG A 2 23.94 -8.64 -33.53
C ARG A 2 22.67 -8.35 -32.71
N GLY A 3 22.62 -8.51 -31.39
CA GLY A 3 23.64 -8.24 -30.37
C GLY A 3 23.52 -6.78 -29.94
N GLY A 4 22.81 -6.54 -28.83
CA GLY A 4 22.61 -5.23 -28.24
C GLY A 4 22.13 -5.39 -26.79
N GLY A 5 23.06 -5.74 -25.90
CA GLY A 5 22.81 -5.77 -24.47
C GLY A 5 22.69 -4.34 -23.95
N ALA A 6 21.56 -4.03 -23.32
CA ALA A 6 21.42 -2.80 -22.53
C ALA A 6 22.25 -2.97 -21.25
N SER A 7 23.30 -2.16 -21.11
CA SER A 7 24.02 -2.02 -19.84
C SER A 7 23.10 -1.39 -18.79
N PRO A 8 23.11 -1.86 -17.53
CA PRO A 8 22.39 -1.20 -16.47
C PRO A 8 23.09 0.13 -16.12
N SER A 9 22.33 1.22 -16.13
CA SER A 9 22.78 2.53 -15.64
C SER A 9 23.15 2.41 -14.15
N PRO A 10 24.26 3.02 -13.69
CA PRO A 10 24.61 3.01 -12.28
C PRO A 10 23.62 3.89 -11.48
N SER A 11 23.10 3.34 -10.38
CA SER A 11 22.33 4.10 -9.39
C SER A 11 23.18 5.23 -8.80
N PRO A 12 22.61 6.43 -8.56
CA PRO A 12 23.36 7.48 -7.87
C PRO A 12 23.65 7.06 -6.41
N ALA A 13 24.88 7.30 -5.96
CA ALA A 13 25.28 7.12 -4.57
C ALA A 13 24.50 8.09 -3.65
N PRO A 14 24.17 7.71 -2.40
CA PRO A 14 23.51 8.60 -1.47
C PRO A 14 24.46 9.73 -1.04
N ALA A 15 23.99 10.97 -1.08
CA ALA A 15 24.70 12.13 -0.58
C ALA A 15 24.74 12.09 0.95
N SER A 16 25.93 11.98 1.53
CA SER A 16 26.11 12.10 2.99
C SER A 16 25.97 13.56 3.42
N ARG A 17 25.02 13.85 4.33
CA ARG A 17 25.06 15.08 5.15
C ARG A 17 24.72 14.75 6.58
N GLY A 18 25.73 14.79 7.45
CA GLY A 18 25.56 14.76 8.90
C GLY A 18 24.95 16.07 9.42
N GLY A 19 24.22 15.95 10.53
CA GLY A 19 23.68 17.08 11.30
C GLY A 19 23.17 16.62 12.67
N SER A 20 23.76 17.20 13.71
CA SER A 20 23.61 16.89 15.14
C SER A 20 22.26 17.35 15.75
N GLY A 21 21.65 16.44 16.54
CA GLY A 21 20.88 16.62 17.79
C GLY A 21 19.84 17.74 17.99
N SER A 22 18.58 17.35 18.29
CA SER A 22 17.80 17.85 19.44
C SER A 22 16.53 16.98 19.65
N GLY A 23 16.24 16.59 20.89
CA GLY A 23 15.33 15.49 21.24
C GLY A 23 13.82 15.72 21.02
N SER A 24 13.22 14.84 20.22
CA SER A 24 12.05 14.06 20.67
C SER A 24 12.54 12.67 21.07
N SER A 25 11.69 11.74 21.54
CA SER A 25 12.02 10.30 21.49
C SER A 25 12.21 9.88 20.03
N SER A 26 13.33 10.30 19.47
CA SER A 26 13.68 10.28 18.07
C SER A 26 14.52 9.05 17.91
N THR A 27 13.84 7.91 17.79
CA THR A 27 14.43 6.77 17.09
C THR A 27 15.00 7.36 15.80
N GLN A 28 16.33 7.39 15.68
CA GLN A 28 16.98 7.87 14.47
C GLN A 28 16.42 7.04 13.32
N LEU A 29 15.65 7.68 12.44
CA LEU A 29 15.16 7.03 11.24
C LEU A 29 16.37 6.73 10.35
N PRO A 30 16.40 5.56 9.69
CA PRO A 30 17.49 5.24 8.78
C PRO A 30 17.45 6.16 7.56
N ASP A 31 18.62 6.45 6.99
CA ASP A 31 18.75 7.26 5.76
C ASP A 31 18.01 6.63 4.57
N ALA A 32 17.80 5.32 4.60
CA ALA A 32 16.98 4.57 3.63
C ALA A 32 16.24 3.42 4.33
N TYR A 33 15.00 3.18 3.93
CA TYR A 33 14.19 2.07 4.41
C TYR A 33 13.38 1.43 3.27
N ASP A 34 13.56 0.13 3.07
CA ASP A 34 12.71 -0.69 2.21
C ASP A 34 12.03 -1.75 3.08
N VAL A 35 10.70 -1.72 3.14
CA VAL A 35 9.91 -2.64 3.96
C VAL A 35 10.12 -4.09 3.56
N ARG A 36 10.38 -4.37 2.27
CA ARG A 36 10.60 -5.74 1.77
C ARG A 36 11.91 -6.30 2.31
N SER A 37 12.96 -5.49 2.31
CA SER A 37 14.26 -5.85 2.89
C SER A 37 14.19 -5.92 4.41
N ALA A 38 13.47 -5.01 5.06
CA ALA A 38 13.39 -4.96 6.52
C ALA A 38 12.69 -6.20 7.12
N LEU A 39 11.72 -6.77 6.42
CA LEU A 39 10.96 -7.92 6.93
C LEU A 39 11.56 -9.28 6.57
N ASN A 40 12.57 -9.35 5.69
CA ASN A 40 13.30 -10.58 5.35
C ASN A 40 12.37 -11.80 5.05
N GLY A 41 11.24 -11.57 4.37
CA GLY A 41 10.28 -12.62 4.01
C GLY A 41 9.29 -13.07 5.10
N ALA A 42 9.38 -12.49 6.31
CA ALA A 42 8.40 -12.72 7.38
C ALA A 42 6.99 -12.32 6.92
N CYS A 43 6.92 -11.22 6.18
CA CYS A 43 5.78 -10.82 5.37
C CYS A 43 6.24 -10.60 3.94
N ASP A 44 5.28 -10.59 3.01
CA ASP A 44 5.52 -10.24 1.61
C ASP A 44 4.82 -8.92 1.25
N PRO A 45 5.11 -7.82 1.98
CA PRO A 45 4.47 -6.55 1.72
C PRO A 45 4.86 -6.09 0.32
N SER A 46 3.88 -5.65 -0.48
CA SER A 46 4.09 -5.19 -1.86
C SER A 46 4.72 -6.19 -2.85
N GLY A 47 5.01 -7.44 -2.47
CA GLY A 47 5.62 -8.45 -3.36
C GLY A 47 4.67 -8.97 -4.46
N ASN A 48 3.37 -8.79 -4.25
CA ASN A 48 2.33 -9.09 -5.24
C ASN A 48 1.79 -7.79 -5.82
N VAL A 49 2.54 -7.17 -6.74
CA VAL A 49 2.07 -5.99 -7.49
C VAL A 49 0.73 -6.33 -8.13
N ARG A 50 -0.30 -5.55 -7.80
CA ARG A 50 -1.68 -5.79 -8.25
C ARG A 50 -1.95 -5.09 -9.57
N ASP A 51 -2.76 -5.72 -10.40
CA ASP A 51 -3.29 -5.12 -11.63
C ASP A 51 -4.78 -4.81 -11.45
N GLN A 52 -5.16 -3.54 -11.62
CA GLN A 52 -6.55 -3.09 -11.55
C GLN A 52 -7.31 -3.25 -12.87
N GLY A 53 -6.60 -3.58 -13.96
CA GLY A 53 -7.15 -3.63 -15.30
C GLY A 53 -7.73 -2.29 -15.75
N SER A 54 -8.73 -2.34 -16.64
CA SER A 54 -9.44 -1.16 -17.16
C SER A 54 -10.57 -0.67 -16.25
N CYS A 55 -10.35 -0.70 -14.94
CA CYS A 55 -11.31 -0.28 -13.91
C CYS A 55 -10.62 0.74 -12.99
N ALA A 56 -11.29 1.84 -12.61
CA ALA A 56 -10.74 2.84 -11.69
C ALA A 56 -10.79 2.37 -10.21
N SER A 57 -10.34 1.14 -9.95
CA SER A 57 -10.39 0.47 -8.63
C SER A 57 -9.12 0.63 -7.80
N CYS A 58 -8.25 1.60 -8.14
CA CYS A 58 -7.01 1.86 -7.39
C CYS A 58 -7.26 2.09 -5.89
N TRP A 59 -8.39 2.72 -5.55
CA TRP A 59 -8.82 2.99 -4.18
C TRP A 59 -9.01 1.69 -3.37
N ALA A 60 -9.63 0.67 -3.97
CA ALA A 60 -9.86 -0.63 -3.36
C ALA A 60 -8.62 -1.54 -3.39
N GLN A 61 -7.85 -1.52 -4.48
CA GLN A 61 -6.61 -2.30 -4.60
C GLN A 61 -5.58 -1.86 -3.55
N SER A 62 -5.38 -0.55 -3.42
CA SER A 62 -4.40 0.01 -2.48
C SER A 62 -4.81 -0.24 -1.03
N ASN A 63 -6.10 -0.13 -0.70
CA ASN A 63 -6.60 -0.42 0.63
C ASN A 63 -6.43 -1.91 1.00
N ALA A 64 -6.88 -2.83 0.14
CA ALA A 64 -6.73 -4.28 0.38
C ALA A 64 -5.26 -4.69 0.55
N ALA A 65 -4.37 -4.20 -0.31
CA ALA A 65 -2.93 -4.47 -0.18
C ALA A 65 -2.36 -3.96 1.15
N MET A 66 -2.73 -2.75 1.56
CA MET A 66 -2.28 -2.19 2.83
C MET A 66 -2.76 -3.03 4.02
N LEU A 67 -4.02 -3.48 4.00
CA LEU A 67 -4.60 -4.27 5.10
C LEU A 67 -3.93 -5.64 5.23
N GLU A 68 -3.62 -6.30 4.11
CA GLU A 68 -2.87 -7.55 4.10
C GLU A 68 -1.49 -7.39 4.73
N ASP A 69 -0.76 -6.35 4.33
CA ASP A 69 0.57 -6.04 4.85
C ASP A 69 0.51 -5.79 6.36
N ARG A 70 -0.45 -4.97 6.81
CA ARG A 70 -0.63 -4.66 8.23
C ARG A 70 -1.05 -5.88 9.05
N LEU A 71 -1.92 -6.73 8.50
CA LEU A 71 -2.34 -7.95 9.19
C LEU A 71 -1.18 -8.92 9.35
N CYS A 72 -0.35 -9.07 8.32
CA CYS A 72 0.86 -9.86 8.43
C CYS A 72 1.82 -9.30 9.48
N LEU A 73 2.08 -8.00 9.47
CA LEU A 73 2.94 -7.32 10.44
C LEU A 73 2.42 -7.48 11.87
N ALA A 74 1.13 -7.21 12.10
CA ALA A 74 0.50 -7.28 13.41
C ALA A 74 0.48 -8.70 13.99
N THR A 75 0.49 -9.71 13.13
CA THR A 75 0.46 -11.13 13.53
C THR A 75 1.84 -11.80 13.45
N ALA A 76 2.92 -11.01 13.27
CA ALA A 76 4.28 -11.51 13.12
C ALA A 76 4.40 -12.61 12.05
N GLY A 77 3.67 -12.47 10.94
CA GLY A 77 3.67 -13.42 9.83
C GLY A 77 2.73 -14.63 9.99
N ALA A 78 2.02 -14.76 11.12
CA ALA A 78 1.10 -15.88 11.32
C ALA A 78 -0.12 -15.83 10.38
N VAL A 79 -0.58 -14.63 10.01
CA VAL A 79 -1.67 -14.44 9.05
C VAL A 79 -1.14 -13.82 7.77
N ARG A 80 -1.23 -14.59 6.68
CA ARG A 80 -0.83 -14.18 5.33
C ARG A 80 -1.96 -14.54 4.38
N LEU A 81 -2.86 -13.60 4.15
CA LEU A 81 -4.02 -13.80 3.30
C LEU A 81 -4.05 -12.74 2.20
N ARG A 82 -4.81 -13.04 1.15
CA ARG A 82 -5.12 -12.09 0.08
C ARG A 82 -6.59 -11.73 0.16
N LEU A 83 -6.88 -10.51 0.60
CA LEU A 83 -8.19 -9.89 0.64
C LEU A 83 -8.77 -9.73 -0.77
N SER A 84 -10.10 -9.88 -0.83
CA SER A 84 -10.86 -9.73 -2.07
C SER A 84 -11.08 -8.25 -2.39
N THR A 85 -10.26 -7.69 -3.28
CA THR A 85 -10.51 -6.35 -3.82
C THR A 85 -11.84 -6.27 -4.55
N GLN A 86 -12.30 -7.36 -5.17
CA GLN A 86 -13.59 -7.39 -5.85
C GLN A 86 -14.75 -7.17 -4.88
N GLN A 87 -14.63 -7.61 -3.62
CA GLN A 87 -15.66 -7.36 -2.62
C GLN A 87 -15.78 -5.86 -2.32
N HIS A 88 -14.65 -5.15 -2.16
CA HIS A 88 -14.69 -3.69 -2.02
C HIS A 88 -15.28 -3.03 -3.28
N VAL A 89 -14.79 -3.36 -4.47
CA VAL A 89 -15.29 -2.77 -5.74
C VAL A 89 -16.79 -2.98 -5.91
N SER A 90 -17.30 -4.18 -5.63
CA SER A 90 -18.70 -4.53 -5.83
C SER A 90 -19.61 -4.00 -4.71
N CYS A 91 -19.19 -4.08 -3.45
CA CYS A 91 -20.07 -3.94 -2.30
C CYS A 91 -19.88 -2.66 -1.50
N ASP A 92 -18.69 -2.06 -1.52
CA ASP A 92 -18.47 -0.78 -0.83
C ASP A 92 -19.14 0.34 -1.63
N LYS A 93 -20.09 0.98 -0.95
CA LYS A 93 -20.90 2.11 -1.41
C LYS A 93 -20.94 3.21 -0.34
N LEU A 94 -19.98 3.22 0.59
CA LEU A 94 -19.93 4.25 1.62
C LEU A 94 -19.78 5.63 0.97
N CYS A 95 -20.37 6.63 1.64
CA CYS A 95 -20.42 8.02 1.20
C CYS A 95 -20.05 8.97 2.36
N TRP A 96 -19.50 10.14 2.03
CA TRP A 96 -19.19 11.19 3.00
C TRP A 96 -19.37 12.61 2.44
N PRO A 97 -19.74 13.62 3.26
CA PRO A 97 -20.25 13.51 4.63
C PRO A 97 -21.76 13.24 4.68
N PRO A 98 -22.26 12.45 5.63
CA PRO A 98 -23.71 12.28 5.79
C PRO A 98 -24.38 13.60 6.16
N PRO A 99 -25.59 13.91 5.65
CA PRO A 99 -26.44 13.11 4.76
C PRO A 99 -26.19 13.36 3.24
N HIS A 100 -25.09 14.02 2.88
CA HIS A 100 -24.78 14.37 1.50
C HIS A 100 -23.91 13.29 0.83
N ASP A 101 -24.53 12.46 0.00
CA ASP A 101 -23.90 11.36 -0.74
C ASP A 101 -23.15 11.83 -2.00
N ARG A 102 -22.35 12.91 -1.88
CA ARG A 102 -21.61 13.47 -3.02
C ARG A 102 -20.31 12.72 -3.30
N TYR A 103 -19.65 12.20 -2.26
CA TYR A 103 -18.38 11.50 -2.39
C TYR A 103 -18.57 10.07 -1.92
N CYS A 104 -18.77 9.18 -2.88
CA CYS A 104 -19.05 7.77 -2.63
C CYS A 104 -18.03 6.87 -3.32
N ASN A 105 -17.86 5.68 -2.78
CA ASN A 105 -17.19 4.60 -3.48
C ASN A 105 -18.12 4.03 -4.56
N ALA A 106 -17.68 4.11 -5.81
CA ALA A 106 -18.49 3.83 -6.99
C ALA A 106 -17.89 2.70 -7.86
N GLY A 107 -17.22 1.73 -7.22
CA GLY A 107 -16.65 0.58 -7.93
C GLY A 107 -15.58 1.02 -8.95
N CYS A 108 -15.85 0.76 -10.24
CA CYS A 108 -14.94 1.10 -11.33
C CYS A 108 -15.00 2.57 -11.79
N ASP A 109 -15.94 3.36 -11.27
CA ASP A 109 -16.05 4.80 -11.55
C ASP A 109 -15.20 5.65 -10.57
N GLY A 110 -14.50 5.00 -9.64
CA GLY A 110 -13.63 5.62 -8.65
C GLY A 110 -14.13 5.44 -7.22
N GLY A 111 -13.34 5.97 -6.28
CA GLY A 111 -13.60 5.87 -4.85
C GLY A 111 -12.48 6.49 -4.03
N PHE A 112 -12.67 6.49 -2.72
CA PHE A 112 -11.83 7.13 -1.73
C PHE A 112 -11.25 6.07 -0.79
N GLN A 113 -9.93 6.04 -0.66
CA GLN A 113 -9.24 5.07 0.21
C GLN A 113 -9.68 5.17 1.68
N MET A 114 -10.04 6.37 2.12
CA MET A 114 -10.51 6.65 3.48
C MET A 114 -11.80 5.88 3.77
N LEU A 115 -12.74 5.91 2.81
CA LEU A 115 -14.02 5.20 2.91
C LEU A 115 -13.84 3.70 2.77
N ALA A 116 -12.89 3.25 1.95
CA ALA A 116 -12.54 1.83 1.88
C ALA A 116 -11.99 1.31 3.21
N GLY A 117 -11.19 2.11 3.91
CA GLY A 117 -10.70 1.78 5.25
C GLY A 117 -11.83 1.67 6.26
N GLU A 118 -12.74 2.64 6.27
CA GLU A 118 -13.94 2.61 7.10
C GLU A 118 -14.82 1.37 6.80
N TYR A 119 -14.99 1.05 5.52
CA TYR A 119 -15.75 -0.13 5.09
C TYR A 119 -15.12 -1.42 5.60
N ALA A 120 -13.80 -1.56 5.50
CA ALA A 120 -13.09 -2.72 6.02
C ALA A 120 -13.21 -2.84 7.55
N GLU A 121 -13.21 -1.71 8.28
CA GLU A 121 -13.38 -1.71 9.74
C GLU A 121 -14.81 -2.04 10.19
N THR A 122 -15.83 -1.60 9.43
CA THR A 122 -17.24 -1.69 9.84
C THR A 122 -17.98 -2.88 9.28
N VAL A 123 -17.54 -3.44 8.15
CA VAL A 123 -18.23 -4.53 7.43
C VAL A 123 -17.35 -5.78 7.30
N GLY A 124 -16.06 -5.63 6.98
CA GLY A 124 -15.12 -6.76 6.93
C GLY A 124 -13.83 -6.52 6.15
#